data_AF-Q3Z7I5-F1
#
_entry.id   AF-Q3Z7I5-F1
#
_cell.length_a   1.000
_cell.length_b   1.000
_cell.length_c   1.000
_cell.angle_alpha   90.00
_cell.angle_beta   90.00
_cell.angle_gamma   90.00
#
_symmetry.space_group_name_H-M   'P 1'
#
loop_
_entity.id
_entity.type
_entity.pdbx_description
1 polymer ?
#
loop_
_entity_poly.entity_id
_entity_poly.type
_entity_poly.pdbx_seq_one_letter_code
_entity_poly.pdbx_strand_id
1 'polypeptide(L)'
;MYEVTERRRKLEDGTEITTYTREVISCNILQVEAGTNGFQGGDSGHGSRTYFRIKDLASTDINIRSHTDSYGGSEFEVTLGGDCELETMIRALKFITKVLEDESQEVYD
;
A
#
# COMPACT_ATOMS: atom_id res chain seq x y z
N MET A 1 0.99 14.14 15.77
CA MET A 1 1.25 13.88 14.34
C MET A 1 2.22 12.71 14.33
N TYR A 2 1.81 11.53 13.85
CA TYR A 2 2.71 10.38 13.78
C TYR A 2 3.81 10.66 12.74
N GLU A 3 5.04 10.25 13.04
CA GLU A 3 6.20 10.46 12.18
C GLU A 3 6.04 9.64 10.88
N VAL A 4 6.14 10.31 9.73
CA VAL A 4 6.20 9.65 8.42
C VAL A 4 7.68 9.54 8.06
N THR A 5 8.14 8.33 7.76
CA THR A 5 9.53 8.09 7.33
C THR A 5 9.58 7.85 5.83
N GLU A 6 10.39 8.62 5.13
CA GLU A 6 10.70 8.39 3.71
C GLU A 6 11.71 7.24 3.57
N ARG A 7 11.55 6.42 2.54
CA ARG A 7 12.40 5.28 2.20
C ARG A 7 12.57 5.16 0.68
N ARG A 8 13.58 4.40 0.28
CA ARG A 8 13.76 3.92 -1.10
C ARG A 8 13.43 2.44 -1.16
N ARG A 9 12.65 2.03 -2.17
CA ARG A 9 12.29 0.63 -2.39
C ARG A 9 12.58 0.21 -3.82
N LYS A 10 13.29 -0.92 -3.96
CA LYS A 10 13.45 -1.63 -5.22
C LYS A 10 12.34 -2.67 -5.36
N LEU A 11 11.56 -2.57 -6.43
CA LEU A 11 10.50 -3.52 -6.79
C LEU A 11 11.08 -4.77 -7.46
N GLU A 12 10.24 -5.79 -7.65
CA GLU A 12 10.68 -7.08 -8.22
C GLU A 12 11.23 -6.95 -9.64
N ASP A 13 10.71 -6.02 -10.43
CA ASP A 13 11.20 -5.72 -11.78
C ASP A 13 12.43 -4.80 -11.80
N GLY A 14 12.92 -4.41 -10.62
CA GLY A 14 14.11 -3.58 -10.44
C GLY A 14 13.86 -2.08 -10.41
N THR A 15 12.63 -1.60 -10.63
CA THR A 15 12.31 -0.17 -10.50
C THR A 15 12.53 0.29 -9.07
N GLU A 16 13.23 1.42 -8.90
CA GLU A 16 13.36 2.08 -7.60
C GLU A 16 12.33 3.19 -7.47
N ILE A 17 11.59 3.20 -6.35
CA ILE A 17 10.60 4.22 -6.01
C ILE A 17 10.85 4.76 -4.61
N THR A 18 10.47 6.02 -4.39
CA THR A 18 10.36 6.58 -3.05
C THR A 18 9.08 6.04 -2.40
N THR A 19 9.17 5.63 -1.13
CA THR A 19 8.04 5.18 -0.34
C THR A 19 7.98 5.92 0.98
N TYR A 20 6.78 6.05 1.52
CA TYR A 20 6.52 6.66 2.81
C TYR A 20 5.91 5.64 3.74
N THR A 21 6.42 5.56 4.96
CA THR A 21 5.95 4.61 5.96
C THR A 21 5.50 5.31 7.23
N ARG A 22 4.52 4.71 7.91
CA ARG A 22 4.10 5.08 9.26
C ARG A 22 3.53 3.88 10.02
N GLU A 23 3.45 4.01 11.32
CA GLU A 23 2.72 3.07 12.18
C GLU A 23 1.32 3.60 12.51
N VAL A 24 0.35 2.70 12.54
CA VAL A 24 -1.04 2.93 12.95
C VAL A 24 -1.28 2.09 14.19
N ILE A 25 -1.40 2.78 15.33
CA ILE A 25 -1.49 2.16 16.65
C ILE A 25 -2.91 2.33 17.19
N SER A 26 -3.46 1.23 17.71
CA SER A 26 -4.65 1.12 18.55
C SER A 26 -4.47 -0.13 19.46
N CYS A 27 -5.51 -0.95 19.70
CA CYS A 27 -5.35 -2.27 20.33
C CYS A 27 -4.55 -3.26 19.45
N ASN A 28 -4.41 -2.98 18.16
CA ASN A 28 -3.48 -3.62 17.23
C ASN A 28 -2.50 -2.60 16.62
N ILE A 29 -1.40 -3.06 16.02
CA ILE A 29 -0.37 -2.21 15.42
C ILE A 29 -0.09 -2.63 13.98
N LEU A 30 -0.30 -1.71 13.04
CA LEU A 30 0.04 -1.88 11.63
C LEU A 30 1.17 -0.94 11.22
N GLN A 31 2.19 -1.44 10.52
CA GLN A 31 3.09 -0.61 9.73
C GLN A 31 2.58 -0.56 8.29
N VAL A 32 2.42 0.65 7.77
CA VAL A 32 1.92 0.90 6.42
C VAL A 32 3.03 1.57 5.63
N GLU A 33 3.22 1.16 4.39
CA GLU A 33 4.20 1.74 3.45
C GLU A 33 3.53 1.88 2.09
N ALA A 34 3.71 3.02 1.42
CA ALA A 34 3.17 3.26 0.08
C ALA A 34 4.09 4.16 -0.74
N GLY A 35 4.02 4.06 -2.06
CA GLY A 35 4.75 4.93 -2.98
C GLY A 35 4.46 4.60 -4.43
N THR A 36 4.69 5.57 -5.32
CA THR A 36 4.55 5.42 -6.76
C THR A 36 5.61 6.27 -7.47
N ASN A 37 5.91 5.97 -8.74
CA ASN A 37 6.68 6.86 -9.61
C ASN A 37 5.79 7.76 -10.49
N GLY A 38 4.51 7.87 -10.15
CA GLY A 38 3.56 8.74 -10.83
C GLY A 38 2.90 8.11 -12.06
N PHE A 39 1.97 8.85 -12.63
CA PHE A 39 1.35 8.48 -13.90
C PHE A 39 2.36 8.61 -15.05
N GLN A 40 2.44 7.60 -15.92
CA GLN A 40 3.36 7.56 -17.07
C GLN A 40 2.63 7.40 -18.42
N GLY A 41 1.29 7.51 -18.40
CA GLY A 41 0.41 7.23 -19.54
C GLY A 41 0.30 5.74 -19.85
N GLY A 42 -0.90 5.23 -20.13
CA GLY A 42 -1.08 3.83 -20.53
C GLY A 42 -0.99 2.80 -19.39
N ASP A 43 -0.55 1.59 -19.73
CA ASP A 43 -0.49 0.42 -18.84
C ASP A 43 0.92 0.16 -18.27
N SER A 44 1.11 -0.99 -17.61
CA SER A 44 2.40 -1.39 -17.03
C SER A 44 3.59 -1.34 -17.99
N GLY A 45 3.37 -1.47 -19.31
CA GLY A 45 4.42 -1.38 -20.32
C GLY A 45 5.05 0.01 -20.44
N HIS A 46 4.36 1.04 -19.93
CA HIS A 46 4.79 2.44 -19.97
C HIS A 46 5.56 2.85 -18.71
N GLY A 47 5.75 1.92 -17.77
CA GLY A 47 6.70 2.08 -16.66
C GLY A 47 6.15 2.69 -15.38
N SER A 48 4.86 3.02 -15.29
CA SER A 48 4.26 3.40 -14.00
C SER A 48 4.28 2.21 -13.04
N ARG A 49 4.65 2.46 -11.79
CA ARG A 49 4.73 1.48 -10.71
C ARG A 49 4.16 2.04 -9.44
N THR A 50 3.23 1.30 -8.87
CA THR A 50 2.61 1.59 -7.59
C THR A 50 2.94 0.47 -6.61
N TYR A 51 3.27 0.85 -5.39
CA TYR A 51 3.56 -0.05 -4.30
C TYR A 51 2.81 0.38 -3.05
N PHE A 52 2.25 -0.61 -2.35
CA PHE A 52 1.88 -0.43 -0.96
C PHE A 52 2.03 -1.76 -0.21
N ARG A 53 2.17 -1.67 1.11
CA ARG A 53 2.21 -2.80 2.02
C ARG A 53 1.62 -2.42 3.36
N ILE A 54 0.89 -3.37 3.93
CA ILE A 54 0.42 -3.34 5.31
C ILE A 54 1.08 -4.53 6.00
N LYS A 55 1.77 -4.27 7.10
CA LYS A 55 2.46 -5.28 7.90
C LYS A 55 1.87 -5.25 9.31
N ASP A 56 1.41 -6.40 9.79
CA ASP A 56 1.09 -6.57 11.21
C ASP A 56 2.37 -6.54 12.03
N LEU A 57 2.41 -5.63 13.01
CA LEU A 57 3.50 -5.54 13.99
C LEU A 57 3.07 -6.14 15.34
N ALA A 58 1.78 -6.12 15.65
CA ALA A 58 1.24 -6.73 16.86
C ALA A 58 -0.27 -6.86 16.81
N SER A 59 -0.76 -8.04 17.22
CA SER A 59 -2.13 -8.27 17.68
C SER A 59 -3.24 -7.90 16.68
N THR A 60 -2.97 -7.96 15.38
CA THR A 60 -4.02 -7.78 14.35
C THR A 60 -4.62 -9.12 13.96
N ASP A 61 -5.94 -9.29 14.10
CA ASP A 61 -6.65 -10.42 13.47
C ASP A 61 -6.82 -10.14 11.96
N ILE A 62 -5.85 -10.57 11.16
CA ILE A 62 -5.82 -10.38 9.71
C ILE A 62 -5.62 -11.71 8.98
N ASN A 63 -6.52 -12.01 8.04
CA ASN A 63 -6.37 -13.11 7.09
C ASN A 63 -6.19 -12.53 5.69
N ILE A 64 -5.10 -12.91 5.02
CA ILE A 64 -4.79 -12.48 3.64
C ILE A 64 -4.77 -13.73 2.76
N ARG A 65 -5.51 -13.68 1.66
CA ARG A 65 -5.47 -14.73 0.64
C ARG A 65 -5.26 -14.09 -0.71
N SER A 66 -4.48 -14.78 -1.54
CA SER A 66 -4.31 -14.44 -2.94
C SER A 66 -4.62 -15.67 -3.77
N HIS A 67 -5.28 -15.49 -4.90
CA HIS A 67 -5.59 -16.56 -5.82
C HIS A 67 -5.30 -16.08 -7.25
N THR A 68 -4.80 -17.01 -8.06
CA THR A 68 -4.54 -16.77 -9.49
C THR A 68 -5.33 -17.81 -10.26
N ASP A 69 -6.20 -17.35 -11.13
CA ASP A 69 -7.02 -18.23 -11.95
C ASP A 69 -6.21 -18.86 -13.10
N SER A 70 -6.82 -19.82 -13.79
CA SER A 70 -6.20 -20.51 -14.94
C SER A 70 -5.96 -19.63 -16.15
N TYR A 71 -6.51 -18.41 -16.19
CA TYR A 71 -6.35 -17.42 -17.26
C TYR A 71 -5.33 -16.33 -16.92
N GLY A 72 -4.69 -16.41 -15.74
CA GLY A 72 -3.71 -15.42 -15.26
C GLY A 72 -4.33 -14.21 -14.55
N GLY A 73 -5.65 -14.20 -14.33
CA GLY A 73 -6.29 -13.22 -13.46
C GLY A 73 -5.83 -13.42 -12.01
N SER A 74 -5.55 -12.32 -11.30
CA SER A 74 -5.08 -12.36 -9.91
C SER A 74 -6.05 -11.61 -9.01
N GLU A 75 -6.38 -12.22 -7.87
CA GLU A 75 -7.19 -11.63 -6.81
C GLU A 75 -6.45 -11.68 -5.48
N PHE A 76 -6.74 -10.71 -4.61
CA PHE A 76 -6.37 -10.79 -3.21
C PHE A 76 -7.53 -10.30 -2.35
N GLU A 77 -7.73 -10.96 -1.22
CA GLU A 77 -8.74 -10.62 -0.23
C GLU A 77 -8.11 -10.47 1.15
N VAL A 78 -8.66 -9.54 1.93
CA VAL A 78 -8.25 -9.27 3.31
C VAL A 78 -9.50 -9.33 4.18
N THR A 79 -9.48 -10.21 5.17
CA THR A 79 -10.52 -10.30 6.20
C THR A 79 -9.94 -9.87 7.54
N LEU A 80 -10.70 -9.06 8.29
CA LEU A 80 -10.28 -8.47 9.56
C LEU A 80 -11.32 -8.78 10.65
N GLY A 81 -10.84 -9.08 11.86
CA GLY A 81 -11.70 -9.48 12.97
C GLY A 81 -11.75 -8.44 14.10
N GLY A 82 -12.73 -7.52 14.06
CA GLY A 82 -13.01 -6.61 15.17
C GLY A 82 -13.08 -5.13 14.79
N ASP A 83 -13.55 -4.31 15.72
CA ASP A 83 -13.69 -2.86 15.53
C ASP A 83 -12.32 -2.16 15.45
N CYS A 84 -11.31 -2.71 16.14
CA CYS A 84 -9.97 -2.13 16.17
C CYS A 84 -9.25 -2.30 14.83
N GLU A 85 -9.35 -3.49 14.25
CA GLU A 85 -8.83 -3.83 12.93
C GLU A 85 -9.53 -2.99 11.86
N LEU A 86 -10.85 -2.80 11.97
CA LEU A 86 -11.60 -1.91 11.10
C LEU A 86 -11.08 -0.47 11.16
N GLU A 87 -10.92 0.11 12.36
CA GLU A 87 -10.43 1.48 12.54
C GLU A 87 -9.00 1.65 12.01
N THR A 88 -8.09 0.75 12.40
CA THR A 88 -6.68 0.83 12.00
C THR A 88 -6.51 0.60 10.51
N MET A 89 -7.29 -0.30 9.91
CA MET A 89 -7.29 -0.50 8.46
C MET A 89 -7.81 0.72 7.71
N ILE A 90 -8.91 1.36 8.16
CA ILE A 90 -9.39 2.61 7.55
C ILE A 90 -8.29 3.68 7.57
N ARG A 91 -7.59 3.83 8.70
CA ARG A 91 -6.47 4.76 8.84
C ARG A 91 -5.29 4.38 7.95
N ALA A 92 -5.00 3.09 7.79
CA ALA A 92 -3.95 2.60 6.90
C ALA A 92 -4.26 2.93 5.43
N LEU A 93 -5.46 2.58 4.97
CA LEU A 93 -5.92 2.83 3.61
C LEU A 93 -5.94 4.33 3.28
N LYS A 94 -6.45 5.18 4.18
CA LYS A 94 -6.41 6.64 3.98
C LYS A 94 -5.00 7.19 3.80
N PHE A 95 -4.02 6.63 4.50
CA PHE A 95 -2.62 7.03 4.32
C PHE A 95 -2.06 6.56 2.98
N ILE A 96 -2.33 5.31 2.60
CA ILE A 96 -1.92 4.78 1.29
C ILE A 96 -2.50 5.66 0.18
N THR A 97 -3.82 5.90 0.19
CA THR A 97 -4.49 6.75 -0.79
C THR A 97 -3.84 8.12 -0.86
N LYS A 98 -3.64 8.78 0.28
CA LYS A 98 -3.00 10.10 0.32
C LYS A 98 -1.61 10.09 -0.30
N VAL A 99 -0.75 9.13 0.06
CA VAL A 99 0.60 9.03 -0.50
C VAL A 99 0.55 8.82 -2.01
N LEU A 100 -0.35 7.96 -2.50
CA LEU A 100 -0.47 7.72 -3.92
C LEU A 100 -1.00 8.93 -4.67
N GLU A 101 -1.97 9.65 -4.13
CA GLU A 101 -2.47 10.91 -4.70
C GLU A 101 -1.36 11.98 -4.75
N ASP A 102 -0.70 12.24 -3.62
CA ASP A 102 0.37 13.25 -3.49
C ASP A 102 1.53 12.98 -4.46
N GLU A 103 1.94 11.71 -4.62
CA GLU A 103 3.06 11.31 -5.48
C GLU A 103 2.67 11.05 -6.93
N SER A 104 1.37 10.91 -7.22
CA SER A 104 0.93 10.53 -8.57
C SER A 104 1.19 11.60 -9.64
N GLN A 105 1.30 12.88 -9.23
CA GLN A 105 1.43 14.12 -10.02
C GLN A 105 0.59 14.11 -11.31
N GLU A 106 -0.38 15.03 -11.44
CA GLU A 106 -1.22 15.13 -12.65
C GLU A 106 -0.37 15.11 -13.92
N VAL A 107 -0.69 14.18 -14.83
CA VAL A 107 -0.21 14.27 -16.20
C VAL A 107 -0.89 15.51 -16.76
N TYR A 108 -0.15 16.61 -16.90
CA TYR A 108 -0.62 17.74 -17.68
C TYR A 108 -0.92 17.22 -19.09
N ASP A 109 -2.20 17.25 -19.49
CA ASP A 109 -2.63 17.13 -20.89
C ASP A 109 -1.97 18.21 -21.76
#